data_AF-R7CBQ9-F1
#
_entry.id   AF-R7CBQ9-F1
#
_cell.length_a   1.000
_cell.length_b   1.000
_cell.length_c   1.000
_cell.angle_alpha   90.00
_cell.angle_beta   90.00
_cell.angle_gamma   90.00
#
_symmetry.space_group_name_H-M   'P 1'
#
loop_
_entity.id
_entity.type
_entity.pdbx_description
1 polymer ?
#
loop_
_entity_poly.entity_id
_entity_poly.type
_entity_poly.pdbx_seq_one_letter_code
_entity_poly.pdbx_strand_id
1 'polypeptide(L)'
;MKIYEVSERTTKLLTNLIKVWEQSVRATHLFLSPKERGKGIGRQLLQYGIHNYEIREVTVNEQNPQAVGFYEHMGFAAYKRTDLDKHGNPYPLLYMKRG
;
A
#
# COMPACT_ATOMS: atom_id res chain seq x y z
N MET A 1 -28.02 8.52 6.91
CA MET A 1 -26.97 9.48 6.48
C MET A 1 -27.66 10.69 5.88
N LYS A 2 -27.37 11.90 6.37
CA LYS A 2 -27.88 13.13 5.74
C LYS A 2 -26.80 13.66 4.81
N ILE A 3 -27.13 13.83 3.53
CA ILE A 3 -26.21 14.37 2.51
C ILE A 3 -26.65 15.81 2.25
N TYR A 4 -25.68 16.74 2.28
CA TYR A 4 -25.91 18.16 2.06
C TYR A 4 -25.10 18.63 0.86
N GLU A 5 -25.75 19.37 -0.02
CA GLU A 5 -25.09 20.02 -1.14
C GLU A 5 -24.59 21.39 -0.68
N VAL A 6 -23.32 21.69 -0.96
CA VAL A 6 -22.65 22.93 -0.55
C VAL A 6 -22.43 23.80 -1.79
N SER A 7 -22.93 25.02 -1.75
CA SER A 7 -22.81 26.00 -2.84
C SER A 7 -21.43 26.66 -2.92
N GLU A 8 -20.69 26.75 -1.80
CA GLU A 8 -19.38 27.40 -1.72
C GLU A 8 -18.29 26.46 -1.16
N ARG A 9 -17.16 26.39 -1.86
CA ARG A 9 -15.99 25.54 -1.49
C ARG A 9 -14.89 26.35 -0.84
N THR A 10 -15.14 26.83 0.38
CA THR A 10 -14.14 27.61 1.14
C THR A 10 -12.91 26.76 1.50
N THR A 11 -11.75 27.40 1.69
CA THR A 11 -10.50 26.72 2.10
C THR A 11 -10.67 25.94 3.41
N LYS A 12 -11.46 26.46 4.36
CA LYS A 12 -11.76 25.79 5.63
C LYS A 12 -12.54 24.49 5.40
N LEU A 13 -13.55 24.53 4.53
CA LEU A 13 -14.32 23.35 4.15
C LEU A 13 -13.43 22.30 3.48
N LEU A 14 -12.64 22.71 2.47
CA LEU A 14 -11.73 21.80 1.75
C LEU A 14 -10.71 21.15 2.69
N THR A 15 -10.12 21.94 3.61
CA THR A 15 -9.17 21.41 4.61
C THR A 15 -9.82 20.35 5.50
N ASN A 16 -11.06 20.59 5.95
CA ASN A 16 -11.76 19.62 6.78
C ASN A 16 -12.11 18.35 6.01
N LEU A 17 -12.54 18.48 4.75
CA LEU A 17 -12.83 17.33 3.89
C LEU A 17 -11.58 16.50 3.61
N ILE A 18 -10.44 17.14 3.33
CA ILE A 18 -9.15 16.45 3.14
C ILE A 18 -8.77 15.68 4.39
N LYS A 19 -8.93 16.25 5.59
CA LYS A 19 -8.64 15.55 6.86
C LYS A 19 -9.52 14.32 7.05
N VAL A 20 -10.82 14.45 6.81
CA VAL A 20 -11.75 13.31 6.92
C VAL A 20 -11.39 12.22 5.90
N TRP A 21 -11.15 12.61 4.65
CA TRP A 21 -10.74 11.70 3.59
C TRP A 21 -9.43 10.98 3.94
N GLU A 22 -8.40 11.71 4.37
CA GLU A 22 -7.11 11.14 4.76
C GLU A 22 -7.27 10.13 5.90
N GLN A 23 -8.05 10.46 6.93
CA GLN A 23 -8.32 9.56 8.05
C GLN A 23 -9.04 8.28 7.61
N SER A 24 -10.05 8.40 6.74
CA SER A 24 -10.77 7.24 6.19
C SER A 24 -9.87 6.35 5.32
N VAL A 25 -9.04 6.94 4.48
CA VAL A 25 -8.07 6.20 3.65
C VAL A 25 -7.05 5.48 4.54
N ARG A 26 -6.47 6.17 5.53
CA ARG A 26 -5.51 5.58 6.47
C ARG A 26 -6.10 4.45 7.33
N ALA A 27 -7.37 4.56 7.72
CA ALA A 27 -8.04 3.54 8.52
C ALA A 27 -8.29 2.23 7.74
N THR A 28 -8.44 2.31 6.41
CA THR A 28 -8.78 1.16 5.56
C THR A 28 -7.57 0.59 4.81
N HIS A 29 -6.54 1.39 4.57
CA HIS A 29 -5.28 0.96 3.94
C HIS A 29 -4.30 0.52 5.03
N LEU A 30 -4.55 -0.68 5.57
CA LEU A 30 -3.80 -1.28 6.67
C LEU A 30 -2.36 -1.64 6.24
N PHE A 31 -1.45 -0.68 6.36
CA PHE A 31 -0.01 -0.90 6.40
C PHE A 31 0.51 -0.69 7.81
N LEU A 32 1.71 -1.22 8.09
CA LEU A 32 2.42 -0.87 9.32
C LEU A 32 2.64 0.65 9.38
N SER A 33 2.19 1.26 10.48
CA SER A 33 2.43 2.66 10.74
C SER A 33 3.94 2.95 10.71
N PRO A 34 4.39 4.16 10.35
CA PRO A 34 5.82 4.47 10.35
C PRO A 34 6.52 4.15 11.67
N LYS A 35 5.82 4.31 12.80
CA LYS A 35 6.33 4.00 14.15
C LYS A 35 6.51 2.50 14.42
N GLU A 36 5.85 1.64 13.64
CA GLU A 36 5.93 0.18 13.76
C GLU A 36 6.91 -0.46 12.77
N ARG A 37 7.44 0.33 11.82
CA ARG A 37 8.47 -0.15 10.88
C ARG A 37 9.80 -0.39 11.60
N GLY A 38 10.60 -1.32 11.08
CA GLY A 38 11.88 -1.69 11.68
C GLY A 38 11.79 -2.58 12.92
N LYS A 39 10.59 -2.82 13.48
CA LYS A 39 10.38 -3.68 14.65
C LYS A 39 10.18 -5.17 14.32
N GLY A 40 10.43 -5.59 13.08
CA GLY A 40 10.29 -6.98 12.65
C GLY A 40 8.86 -7.46 12.36
N ILE A 41 7.83 -6.65 12.61
CA ILE A 41 6.42 -7.06 12.42
C ILE A 41 6.13 -7.46 10.97
N GLY A 42 6.62 -6.69 9.99
CA GLY A 42 6.42 -7.01 8.56
C GLY A 42 7.01 -8.36 8.18
N ARG A 43 8.20 -8.67 8.72
CA ARG A 43 8.85 -9.98 8.54
C ARG A 43 8.01 -11.10 9.14
N GLN A 44 7.51 -10.92 10.37
CA GLN A 44 6.66 -11.92 11.04
C GLN A 44 5.38 -12.19 10.26
N LEU A 45 4.69 -11.13 9.81
CA LEU A 45 3.46 -11.26 9.01
C LEU A 45 3.73 -11.99 7.68
N LEU A 46 4.79 -11.60 6.97
CA LEU A 46 5.14 -12.25 5.71
C LEU A 46 5.54 -13.71 5.91
N GLN A 47 6.35 -14.01 6.92
CA GLN A 47 6.71 -15.39 7.26
C GLN A 47 5.46 -16.21 7.61
N TYR A 48 4.55 -15.67 8.41
CA TYR A 48 3.29 -16.35 8.73
C TYR A 48 2.48 -16.64 7.46
N GLY A 49 2.36 -15.66 6.55
CA GLY A 49 1.73 -15.81 5.24
C GLY A 49 2.36 -16.91 4.37
N ILE A 50 3.69 -16.96 4.33
CA ILE A 50 4.43 -17.98 3.56
C ILE A 50 4.18 -19.38 4.12
N HIS A 51 4.27 -19.55 5.45
CA HIS A 51 4.16 -20.89 6.07
C HIS A 51 2.73 -21.41 6.14
N ASN A 52 1.73 -20.53 6.31
CA ASN A 52 0.35 -20.95 6.56
C ASN A 52 -0.58 -20.76 5.37
N TYR A 53 -0.21 -19.92 4.39
CA TYR A 53 -1.04 -19.60 3.22
C TYR A 53 -0.27 -19.75 1.90
N GLU A 54 0.93 -20.31 1.93
CA GLU A 54 1.76 -20.59 0.75
C GLU A 54 1.98 -19.36 -0.15
N ILE A 55 2.06 -18.17 0.45
CA ILE A 55 2.35 -16.94 -0.30
C ILE A 55 3.73 -17.08 -0.95
N ARG A 56 3.78 -17.20 -2.28
CA ARG A 56 5.02 -17.29 -3.07
C ARG A 56 5.21 -16.10 -4.00
N GLU A 57 4.18 -15.29 -4.16
CA GLU A 57 4.16 -14.18 -5.11
C GLU A 57 3.50 -12.95 -4.49
N VAL A 58 4.06 -11.78 -4.82
CA VAL A 58 3.53 -10.47 -4.42
C VAL A 58 3.56 -9.52 -5.61
N THR A 59 2.68 -8.53 -5.57
CA THR A 59 2.74 -7.37 -6.49
C THR A 59 2.97 -6.12 -5.66
N VAL A 60 3.96 -5.33 -6.04
CA VAL A 60 4.36 -4.10 -5.34
C VAL A 60 4.44 -2.94 -6.33
N ASN A 61 4.01 -1.75 -5.92
CA ASN A 61 4.24 -0.54 -6.71
C ASN A 61 5.75 -0.20 -6.68
N GLU A 62 6.36 -0.10 -7.85
CA GLU A 62 7.80 0.19 -8.03
C GLU A 62 8.20 1.52 -7.38
N GLN A 63 7.30 2.49 -7.34
CA GLN A 63 7.51 3.80 -6.74
C GLN A 63 7.60 3.77 -5.21
N ASN A 64 7.43 2.60 -4.59
CA ASN A 64 7.65 2.37 -3.17
C ASN A 64 8.97 1.59 -2.93
N PRO A 65 10.14 2.26 -3.00
CA PRO A 65 11.43 1.59 -2.89
C PRO A 65 11.64 0.91 -1.53
N GLN A 66 10.98 1.39 -0.47
CA GLN A 66 11.03 0.74 0.84
C GLN A 66 10.34 -0.63 0.82
N ALA A 67 9.18 -0.75 0.16
CA ALA A 67 8.49 -2.03 0.04
C ALA A 67 9.23 -2.98 -0.90
N VAL A 68 9.76 -2.46 -2.02
CA VAL A 68 10.60 -3.24 -2.95
C VAL A 68 11.79 -3.84 -2.21
N GLY A 69 12.60 -3.01 -1.55
CA GLY A 69 13.76 -3.47 -0.78
C GLY A 69 13.39 -4.42 0.38
N PHE A 70 12.23 -4.23 1.00
CA PHE A 70 11.72 -5.17 2.01
C PHE A 70 11.48 -6.57 1.43
N TYR A 71 10.81 -6.68 0.27
CA TYR A 71 10.55 -7.98 -0.36
C TYR A 71 11.82 -8.62 -0.91
N GLU A 72 12.74 -7.83 -1.48
CA GLU A 72 14.07 -8.28 -1.92
C GLU A 72 14.86 -8.89 -0.75
N HIS A 73 14.94 -8.19 0.38
CA HIS A 73 15.59 -8.70 1.60
C HIS A 73 14.91 -9.98 2.12
N MET A 74 13.64 -10.19 1.83
CA MET A 74 12.89 -11.40 2.21
C MET A 74 13.03 -12.54 1.20
N GLY A 75 13.85 -12.35 0.15
CA GLY A 75 14.18 -13.37 -0.85
C GLY A 75 13.22 -13.44 -2.04
N PHE A 76 12.38 -12.42 -2.23
CA PHE A 76 11.60 -12.28 -3.45
C PHE A 76 12.43 -11.60 -4.53
N ALA A 77 12.26 -12.02 -5.79
CA ALA A 77 12.88 -11.39 -6.94
C ALA A 77 11.81 -10.96 -7.94
N ALA A 78 11.97 -9.76 -8.51
CA ALA A 78 11.09 -9.29 -9.58
C ALA A 78 11.25 -10.18 -10.83
N TYR A 79 10.13 -10.61 -11.41
CA TYR A 79 10.12 -11.43 -12.62
C TYR A 79 9.27 -10.80 -13.75
N LYS A 80 8.46 -9.79 -13.42
CA LYS A 80 7.66 -9.03 -14.39
C LYS A 80 7.46 -7.60 -13.88
N ARG A 81 7.42 -6.66 -14.81
CA ARG A 81 7.08 -5.25 -14.58
C ARG A 81 5.95 -4.83 -15.52
N THR A 82 5.06 -3.95 -15.06
CA THR A 82 4.11 -3.24 -15.92
C THR A 82 4.26 -1.74 -15.70
N ASP A 83 4.10 -0.94 -16.76
CA ASP A 83 4.14 0.53 -16.66
C ASP A 83 2.87 1.10 -16.00
N LEU A 84 1.76 0.39 -16.16
CA LEU A 84 0.46 0.78 -15.64
C LEU A 84 -0.05 -0.25 -14.63
N ASP A 85 -0.95 0.19 -13.75
CA ASP A 85 -1.72 -0.69 -12.90
C ASP A 85 -2.85 -1.40 -13.69
N LYS A 86 -3.62 -2.25 -12.99
CA LYS A 86 -4.76 -2.98 -13.57
C LYS A 86 -5.91 -2.09 -14.09
N HIS A 87 -5.89 -0.80 -13.77
CA HIS A 87 -6.86 0.20 -14.19
C HIS A 87 -6.32 1.15 -15.27
N GLY A 88 -5.06 0.99 -15.70
CA GLY A 88 -4.42 1.86 -16.68
C GLY A 88 -3.80 3.13 -16.10
N ASN A 89 -3.71 3.26 -14.77
CA ASN A 89 -3.07 4.42 -14.15
C ASN A 89 -1.53 4.29 -14.20
N PRO A 90 -0.78 5.40 -14.20
CA PRO A 90 0.69 5.41 -14.28
C PRO A 90 1.35 5.06 -12.93
N TYR A 91 1.01 3.90 -12.39
CA TYR A 91 1.57 3.32 -11.17
C TYR A 91 2.25 1.99 -11.54
N PRO A 92 3.54 2.02 -11.89
CA PRO A 92 4.23 0.81 -12.32
C PRO A 92 4.23 -0.26 -11.23
N LEU A 93 3.97 -1.51 -11.62
CA LEU A 93 3.92 -2.65 -10.71
C LEU A 93 5.07 -3.60 -11.00
N LEU A 94 5.74 -4.06 -9.93
CA LEU A 94 6.64 -5.20 -9.95
C LEU A 94 5.89 -6.42 -9.41
N TYR A 95 5.94 -7.50 -10.19
CA TYR A 95 5.52 -8.82 -9.74
C TYR A 95 6.78 -9.56 -9.30
N MET A 96 6.78 -10.02 -8.05
CA MET A 96 7.94 -10.62 -7.42
C MET A 96 7.61 -12.00 -6.88
N LYS A 97 8.53 -12.94 -7.03
CA LYS A 97 8.36 -14.33 -6.63
C LYS A 97 9.51 -14.80 -5.74
N ARG A 98 9.21 -15.67 -4.78
CA ARG A 98 10.21 -16.35 -3.92
C ARG A 98 10.27 -17.83 -4.29
N GLY A 99 11.49 -18.32 -4.56
CA GLY A 99 11.81 -19.73 -4.81
C GLY A 99 11.52 -20.64 -3.63
#